data_AF-A0A496STK5-F1
#
_entry.id   AF-A0A496STK5-F1
#
_cell.length_a   1.000
_cell.length_b   1.000
_cell.length_c   1.000
_cell.angle_alpha   90.00
_cell.angle_beta   90.00
_cell.angle_gamma   90.00
#
_symmetry.space_group_name_H-M   'P 1'
#
loop_
_entity.id
_entity.type
_entity.pdbx_description
1 polymer ?
#
loop_
_entity_poly.entity_id
_entity_poly.type
_entity_poly.pdbx_seq_one_letter_code
_entity_poly.pdbx_strand_id
1 'polypeptide(L)' 'MEKKGLKDKILILFFTQGISLSIWDKVGNLYREIEIYNHLADYFKKIYFITYGESEEEFKYKKLLK' A
#
# COMPACT_ATOMS: atom_id res chain seq x y z
N MET A 1 11.95 -18.77 17.29
CA MET A 1 10.70 -18.93 16.54
C MET A 1 11.01 -18.77 15.06
N GLU A 2 10.87 -19.82 14.26
CA GLU A 2 10.83 -19.66 12.79
C GLU A 2 9.70 -18.71 12.45
N LYS A 3 10.03 -17.52 11.91
CA LYS A 3 9.04 -16.68 11.24
C LYS A 3 8.62 -17.43 9.98
N LYS A 4 7.59 -18.28 10.05
CA LYS A 4 6.87 -18.75 8.86
C LYS A 4 6.37 -17.48 8.15
N GLY A 5 7.13 -17.01 7.15
CA GLY A 5 6.77 -15.83 6.38
C GLY A 5 5.38 -16.03 5.79
N LEU A 6 4.56 -14.98 5.76
CA LEU A 6 3.20 -14.98 5.21
C LEU A 6 3.20 -15.02 3.66
N LYS A 7 4.20 -15.70 3.06
CA LYS A 7 4.52 -15.68 1.62
C LYS A 7 3.48 -16.41 0.77
N ASP A 8 2.57 -17.17 1.39
CA ASP A 8 1.38 -17.74 0.77
C ASP A 8 0.13 -16.86 0.92
N LYS A 9 0.19 -15.78 1.72
CA LYS A 9 -0.94 -14.90 2.02
C LYS A 9 -0.91 -13.61 1.23
N ILE A 10 -2.10 -13.08 0.98
CA ILE A 10 -2.33 -11.77 0.37
C ILE A 10 -2.83 -10.82 1.46
N LEU A 11 -2.26 -9.62 1.51
CA LEU A 11 -2.76 -8.52 2.35
C LEU A 11 -3.51 -7.53 1.46
N ILE A 12 -4.68 -7.09 1.90
CA ILE A 12 -5.47 -6.08 1.20
C ILE A 12 -5.71 -4.92 2.16
N LEU A 13 -5.28 -3.72 1.76
CA LEU A 13 -5.60 -2.48 2.45
C LEU A 13 -6.77 -1.80 1.74
N PHE A 14 -7.89 -1.71 2.44
CA PHE A 14 -9.05 -0.92 2.03
C PHE A 14 -8.95 0.48 2.63
N PHE A 15 -9.01 1.48 1.76
CA PHE A 15 -9.09 2.86 2.19
C PHE A 15 -10.52 3.16 2.67
N THR A 16 -10.67 4.16 3.51
CA THR A 16 -12.00 4.70 3.79
C THR A 16 -12.54 5.42 2.55
N GLN A 17 -13.87 5.49 2.44
CA GLN A 17 -14.52 6.13 1.30
C GLN A 17 -13.98 7.55 1.08
N GLY A 18 -13.63 7.84 -0.17
CA GLY A 18 -13.10 9.14 -0.57
C GLY A 18 -11.63 9.37 -0.23
N ILE A 19 -10.90 8.37 0.28
CA ILE A 19 -9.46 8.45 0.49
C ILE A 19 -8.69 7.69 -0.60
N SER A 20 -7.57 8.27 -0.99
CA SER A 20 -6.68 7.82 -2.06
C SER A 20 -5.22 8.02 -1.70
N LEU A 21 -4.29 7.44 -2.49
CA LEU A 21 -2.88 7.74 -2.34
C LEU A 21 -2.59 9.22 -2.65
N SER A 22 -3.36 9.83 -3.55
CA SER A 22 -3.24 11.26 -3.81
C SER A 22 -3.64 12.15 -2.64
N ILE A 23 -4.60 11.72 -1.82
CA ILE A 23 -4.93 12.42 -0.57
C ILE A 23 -3.82 12.24 0.45
N TRP A 24 -3.25 11.03 0.59
CA TRP A 24 -2.10 10.80 1.46
C TRP A 24 -0.88 11.67 1.08
N ASP A 25 -0.67 11.89 -0.23
CA ASP A 25 0.39 12.80 -0.71
C ASP A 25 0.09 14.25 -0.31
N LYS A 26 -1.14 14.70 -0.58
CA LYS A 26 -1.60 16.07 -0.27
C LYS A 26 -1.51 16.41 1.21
N VAL A 27 -1.77 15.46 2.11
CA VAL A 27 -1.69 15.67 3.56
C VAL A 27 -0.28 15.40 4.13
N GLY A 28 0.66 14.96 3.30
CA GLY A 28 2.07 14.77 3.66
C GLY A 28 2.39 13.49 4.43
N ASN A 29 1.52 12.48 4.43
CA ASN A 29 1.77 11.21 5.13
C ASN A 29 2.12 10.03 4.21
N LEU A 30 2.01 10.19 2.88
CA LEU A 30 2.21 9.12 1.90
C LEU A 30 3.47 8.28 2.12
N TYR A 31 4.64 8.92 2.18
CA TYR A 31 5.92 8.22 2.27
C TYR A 31 6.04 7.39 3.55
N ARG A 32 5.61 7.97 4.68
CA ARG A 32 5.63 7.29 5.98
C ARG A 32 4.74 6.04 5.98
N GLU A 33 3.54 6.15 5.42
CA GLU A 33 2.62 5.01 5.37
C GLU A 33 3.12 3.93 4.40
N ILE A 34 3.57 4.31 3.21
CA ILE A 34 4.08 3.35 2.20
C ILE A 34 5.30 2.57 2.72
N GLU A 35 6.21 3.20 3.47
CA GLU A 35 7.39 2.53 4.02
C GLU A 35 7.02 1.30 4.87
N ILE A 36 5.95 1.42 5.68
CA ILE A 36 5.43 0.31 6.49
C ILE A 36 4.99 -0.84 5.57
N TYR A 37 4.24 -0.55 4.51
CA TYR A 37 3.77 -1.58 3.58
C TYR A 37 4.88 -2.18 2.73
N ASN A 38 5.91 -1.41 2.38
CA ASN A 38 7.10 -1.94 1.72
C ASN A 38 7.88 -2.91 2.61
N HIS A 39 7.98 -2.62 3.91
CA HIS A 39 8.54 -3.57 4.86
C HIS A 39 7.67 -4.84 4.99
N LEU A 40 6.34 -4.69 4.97
CA LEU A 40 5.42 -5.83 5.00
C LEU A 40 5.47 -6.66 3.70
N ALA A 41 5.75 -6.06 2.55
CA ALA A 41 5.86 -6.76 1.27
C ALA A 41 6.93 -7.86 1.30
N ASP A 42 7.93 -7.74 2.18
CA ASP A 42 8.94 -8.78 2.41
C ASP A 42 8.39 -10.03 3.08
N TYR A 43 7.19 -9.98 3.65
CA TYR A 43 6.56 -11.10 4.34
C TYR A 43 5.36 -11.67 3.61
N PHE A 44 4.65 -10.89 2.79
CA PHE A 44 3.45 -11.33 2.07
C PHE A 44 3.75 -11.79 0.63
N LYS A 45 2.81 -12.55 0.03
CA LYS A 45 2.83 -12.86 -1.41
C LYS A 45 2.63 -11.61 -2.25
N LYS A 46 1.66 -10.79 -1.84
CA LYS A 46 1.24 -9.57 -2.51
C LYS A 46 0.45 -8.69 -1.56
N ILE A 47 0.60 -7.38 -1.73
CA ILE A 47 -0.20 -6.38 -1.05
C ILE A 47 -1.02 -5.63 -2.11
N TYR A 48 -2.32 -5.49 -1.88
CA TYR A 48 -3.20 -4.66 -2.71
C TYR A 48 -3.67 -3.45 -1.93
N PHE A 49 -3.67 -2.31 -2.61
CA PHE A 49 -4.26 -1.07 -2.12
C PHE A 49 -5.55 -0.87 -2.92
N ILE A 50 -6.68 -0.83 -2.22
CA ILE A 50 -7.98 -0.53 -2.82
C ILE A 50 -8.34 0.89 -2.40
N THR A 51 -8.23 1.80 -3.35
CA THR A 51 -8.36 3.24 -3.13
C THR A 51 -9.55 3.80 -3.91
N TYR A 52 -10.03 4.98 -3.49
CA TYR A 52 -11.12 5.69 -4.16
C TYR A 52 -10.60 6.83 -5.06
N GLY A 53 -9.32 6.80 -5.43
CA GLY A 53 -8.69 7.81 -6.30
C GLY A 53 -8.94 7.56 -7.79
N GLU A 54 -8.75 8.59 -8.59
CA GLU A 54 -8.77 8.47 -10.06
C GLU A 54 -7.56 7.67 -10.55
N SER A 55 -7.79 6.75 -11.50
CA SER A 55 -6.80 5.76 -11.91
C SER A 55 -5.49 6.38 -12.40
N GLU A 56 -5.54 7.44 -13.21
CA GLU A 56 -4.34 8.10 -13.75
C GLU A 56 -3.47 8.75 -12.67
N GLU A 57 -4.09 9.44 -11.71
CA GLU A 57 -3.35 10.01 -10.57
C GLU A 57 -2.75 8.92 -9.68
N GLU A 58 -3.44 7.80 -9.50
CA GLU A 58 -2.99 6.70 -8.64
C GLU A 58 -1.80 5.95 -9.26
N PHE A 59 -1.75 5.81 -10.60
CA PHE A 59 -0.66 5.13 -11.30
C PHE A 59 0.72 5.71 -11.01
N LYS A 60 0.82 7.02 -10.72
CA LYS A 60 2.11 7.67 -10.42
C LYS A 60 2.74 7.19 -9.11
N TYR A 61 1.94 6.62 -8.19
CA TYR A 61 2.40 6.09 -6.90
C TYR A 61 2.83 4.62 -6.97
N LYS A 62 2.55 3.92 -8.07
CA LYS A 62 2.95 2.52 -8.24
C LYS A 62 4.46 2.31 -8.07
N LYS A 63 5.27 3.30 -8.46
CA LYS A 63 6.73 3.28 -8.32
C LYS A 63 7.21 3.31 -6.86
N LEU A 64 6.33 3.64 -5.91
CA LEU A 64 6.65 3.68 -4.48
C LEU A 64 6.39 2.33 -3.79
N LEU A 65 5.69 1.40 -4.46
CA LEU A 65 5.30 0.10 -3.92
C LEU A 65 6.24 -1.00 -4.43
N LYS A 66 6.66 -1.89 -3.52
CA LYS A 66 7.52 -3.05 -3.80
C LYS A 66 6.77 -4.26 -4.37
#